data_AF-A0A2Z6R5G7-F1
#
_entry.id   AF-A0A2Z6R5G7-F1
#
_cell.length_a   1.000
_cell.length_b   1.000
_cell.length_c   1.000
_cell.angle_alpha   90.00
_cell.angle_beta   90.00
_cell.angle_gamma   90.00
#
_symmetry.space_group_name_H-M   'P 1'
#
loop_
_entity.id
_entity.type
_entity.pdbx_description
1 polymer ?
#
loop_
_entity_poly.entity_id
_entity_poly.type
_entity_poly.pdbx_seq_one_letter_code
_entity_poly.pdbx_strand_id
1 'polypeptide(L)'
;MHQILQAYQNHLFSKLREAGEMADMNPTPMLWKLSSLSCWMISSSNWSSYALIWGCLPTMFIDLFVDLSIPRQSAIKVIAAIHNNFIQKA
;
A
#
# COMPACT_ATOMS: atom_id res chain seq x y z
N MET A 1 13.94 -8.56 -5.73
CA MET A 1 13.94 -7.17 -5.20
C MET A 1 13.04 -6.26 -6.01
N HIS A 2 13.38 -5.88 -7.25
CA HIS A 2 12.52 -4.99 -8.05
C HIS A 2 11.15 -5.60 -8.41
N GLN A 3 11.12 -6.89 -8.79
CA GLN A 3 9.87 -7.63 -9.09
C GLN A 3 8.94 -7.77 -7.87
N ILE A 4 9.50 -7.89 -6.67
CA ILE A 4 8.71 -8.09 -5.44
C ILE A 4 8.03 -6.76 -5.07
N LEU A 5 8.77 -5.64 -5.11
CA LEU A 5 8.20 -4.31 -4.87
C LEU A 5 7.10 -3.96 -5.89
N GLN A 6 7.32 -4.32 -7.16
CA GLN A 6 6.34 -4.11 -8.21
C GLN A 6 5.07 -4.97 -8.00
N ALA A 7 5.23 -6.23 -7.57
CA ALA A 7 4.09 -7.08 -7.20
C ALA A 7 3.31 -6.52 -6.00
N TYR A 8 4.02 -5.97 -5.01
CA TYR A 8 3.41 -5.31 -3.84
C TYR A 8 2.61 -4.07 -4.24
N GLN A 9 3.20 -3.18 -5.05
CA GLN A 9 2.52 -2.01 -5.62
C GLN A 9 1.24 -2.41 -6.34
N ASN A 10 1.33 -3.37 -7.26
CA ASN A 10 0.19 -3.81 -8.06
C ASN A 10 -0.92 -4.40 -7.19
N HIS A 11 -0.58 -5.19 -6.18
CA HIS A 11 -1.56 -5.79 -5.29
C HIS A 11 -2.29 -4.72 -4.46
N LEU A 12 -1.55 -3.72 -3.96
CA LEU A 12 -2.12 -2.62 -3.23
C LEU A 12 -3.03 -1.74 -4.11
N PHE A 13 -2.59 -1.41 -5.32
CA PHE A 13 -3.41 -0.68 -6.29
C PHE A 13 -4.71 -1.40 -6.63
N SER A 14 -4.66 -2.73 -6.80
CA SER A 14 -5.88 -3.54 -6.99
C SER A 14 -6.83 -3.43 -5.81
N LYS A 15 -6.32 -3.57 -4.58
CA LYS A 15 -7.14 -3.51 -3.36
C LYS A 15 -7.79 -2.15 -3.15
N LEU A 16 -7.08 -1.08 -3.50
CA LEU A 16 -7.58 0.28 -3.37
C LEU A 16 -8.64 0.60 -4.43
N ARG A 17 -8.50 0.04 -5.63
CA ARG A 17 -9.52 0.10 -6.69
C ARG A 17 -10.79 -0.66 -6.30
N GLU A 18 -10.64 -1.89 -5.81
CA GLU A 18 -11.75 -2.71 -5.28
C GLU A 18 -12.48 -1.98 -4.14
N ALA A 19 -11.73 -1.35 -3.23
CA ALA A 19 -12.30 -0.56 -2.14
C ALA A 19 -13.07 0.67 -2.64
N GLY A 20 -12.53 1.41 -3.61
CA GLY A 20 -13.22 2.54 -4.23
C GLY A 20 -14.52 2.13 -4.93
N GLU A 21 -14.48 1.03 -5.69
CA GLU A 21 -15.67 0.46 -6.35
C GLU A 21 -16.73 0.04 -5.32
N MET A 22 -16.34 -0.59 -4.21
CA MET A 22 -17.27 -0.97 -3.13
C MET A 22 -17.84 0.23 -2.36
N ALA A 23 -17.09 1.32 -2.27
CA ALA A 23 -17.50 2.53 -1.56
C ALA A 23 -18.25 3.54 -2.44
N ASP A 24 -18.47 3.25 -3.73
CA ASP A 24 -18.96 4.20 -4.75
C ASP A 24 -18.16 5.52 -4.75
N MET A 25 -16.84 5.40 -4.56
CA MET A 25 -15.89 6.51 -4.50
C MET A 25 -14.87 6.39 -5.62
N ASN A 26 -14.51 7.52 -6.23
CA ASN A 26 -13.46 7.54 -7.24
C ASN A 26 -12.08 7.31 -6.57
N PRO A 27 -11.38 6.18 -6.83
CA PRO A 27 -10.09 5.90 -6.20
C PRO A 27 -8.93 6.66 -6.87
N THR A 28 -9.15 7.31 -8.03
CA THR A 28 -8.09 7.99 -8.80
C THR A 28 -7.24 8.97 -7.99
N PRO A 29 -7.78 9.83 -7.10
CA PRO A 29 -6.98 10.74 -6.28
C PRO A 29 -6.05 9.98 -5.32
N MET A 30 -6.54 8.91 -4.70
CA MET A 30 -5.73 8.06 -3.82
C MET A 30 -4.66 7.33 -4.63
N LEU A 31 -4.99 6.78 -5.80
CA LEU A 31 -4.03 6.12 -6.69
C LEU A 31 -2.90 7.07 -7.12
N TRP A 32 -3.21 8.33 -7.40
CA TRP A 32 -2.24 9.38 -7.72
C TRP A 32 -1.34 9.75 -6.53
N LYS A 33 -1.93 9.92 -5.34
CA LYS A 33 -1.19 10.17 -4.11
C LYS A 33 -0.25 9.01 -3.77
N LEU A 34 -0.67 7.80 -4.09
CA LEU A 34 0.11 6.58 -3.94
C LEU A 34 1.24 6.50 -4.96
N SER A 35 0.99 6.70 -6.26
CA SER A 35 2.02 6.61 -7.31
C SER A 35 3.10 7.69 -7.21
N SER A 36 2.77 8.84 -6.62
CA SER A 36 3.71 9.96 -6.39
C SER A 36 4.65 9.77 -5.19
N LEU A 37 4.51 8.68 -4.42
CA LEU A 37 5.37 8.47 -3.25
C LEU A 37 6.81 8.17 -3.69
N SER A 38 7.75 8.97 -3.16
CA SER A 38 9.18 8.85 -3.43
C SER A 38 9.77 7.50 -2.99
N CYS A 39 9.11 6.82 -2.04
CA CYS A 39 9.49 5.48 -1.56
C CYS A 39 9.51 4.41 -2.66
N TRP A 40 8.77 4.60 -3.76
CA TRP A 40 8.75 3.66 -4.89
C TRP A 40 10.02 3.68 -5.74
N MET A 41 10.73 4.80 -5.75
CA MET A 41 12.02 4.93 -6.45
C MET A 41 13.19 4.41 -5.61
N ILE A 42 12.97 4.12 -4.33
CA ILE A 42 14.05 3.67 -3.46
C ILE A 42 14.25 2.17 -3.70
N SER A 43 15.40 1.83 -4.29
CA SER A 43 15.84 0.45 -4.44
C SER A 43 15.75 -0.27 -3.09
N SER A 44 15.09 -1.42 -3.07
CA SER A 44 14.95 -2.27 -1.89
C SER A 44 16.29 -2.81 -1.36
N SER A 45 17.40 -2.53 -2.07
CA SER A 45 18.77 -2.90 -1.68
C SER A 45 19.35 -2.06 -0.52
N ASN A 46 18.66 -1.01 -0.07
CA ASN A 46 19.10 -0.23 1.08
C ASN A 46 18.21 -0.55 2.30
N TRP A 47 18.81 -0.85 3.45
CA TRP A 47 18.10 -1.21 4.69
C TRP A 47 17.13 -0.11 5.15
N SER A 48 17.42 1.15 4.80
CA SER A 48 16.54 2.29 5.01
C SER A 48 15.25 2.24 4.18
N SER A 49 15.31 1.74 2.93
CA SER A 49 14.14 1.49 2.08
C SER A 49 13.26 0.39 2.67
N TYR A 50 13.89 -0.66 3.20
CA TYR A 50 13.19 -1.74 3.90
C TYR A 50 12.47 -1.21 5.15
N ALA A 51 13.14 -0.41 5.98
CA ALA A 51 12.54 0.22 7.16
C ALA A 51 11.41 1.21 6.80
N LEU A 52 11.53 1.95 5.70
CA LEU A 52 10.47 2.83 5.19
C LEU A 52 9.23 2.04 4.73
N ILE A 53 9.44 0.92 4.03
CA ILE A 53 8.38 -0.02 3.64
C ILE A 53 7.74 -0.68 4.87
N TRP A 54 8.52 -0.93 5.93
CA TRP A 54 8.06 -1.56 7.16
C TRP A 54 7.32 -0.62 8.13
N GLY A 55 7.68 0.66 8.20
CA GLY A 55 7.12 1.60 9.18
C GLY A 55 6.27 2.72 8.60
N CYS A 56 6.75 3.39 7.55
CA CYS A 56 6.11 4.60 7.00
C CYS A 56 4.97 4.25 6.03
N LEU A 57 5.23 3.31 5.13
CA LEU A 57 4.27 2.84 4.12
C LEU A 57 2.94 2.33 4.72
N PRO A 58 2.95 1.46 5.75
CA PRO A 58 1.72 0.89 6.30
C PRO A 58 0.79 1.97 6.87
N THR A 59 1.38 2.95 7.55
CA THR A 59 0.64 4.06 8.16
C THR A 59 -0.03 4.92 7.09
N MET A 60 0.71 5.28 6.05
CA MET A 60 0.19 6.10 4.95
C MET A 60 -0.89 5.38 4.14
N PHE A 61 -0.81 4.06 4.00
CA PHE A 61 -1.89 3.28 3.38
C PHE A 61 -3.12 3.21 4.26
N ILE A 62 -2.97 2.99 5.57
CA ILE A 62 -4.10 3.03 6.50
C ILE A 62 -4.87 4.34 6.35
N ASP A 63 -4.17 5.48 6.25
CA ASP A 63 -4.80 6.79 6.09
C ASP A 63 -5.58 6.88 4.76
N LEU A 64 -5.04 6.34 3.64
CA LEU A 64 -5.76 6.30 2.35
C LEU A 64 -7.03 5.44 2.39
N PHE A 65 -7.01 4.32 3.12
CA PHE A 65 -8.20 3.50 3.32
C PHE A 65 -9.21 4.21 4.23
N VAL A 66 -8.75 4.95 5.25
CA VAL A 66 -9.62 5.79 6.07
C VAL A 66 -10.26 6.91 5.26
N ASP A 67 -9.53 7.54 4.34
CA ASP A 67 -10.05 8.54 3.40
C ASP A 67 -11.14 7.95 2.46
N LEU A 68 -11.11 6.65 2.22
CA LEU A 68 -12.15 5.88 1.51
C LEU A 68 -13.33 5.47 2.40
N SER A 69 -13.47 6.08 3.58
CA SER A 69 -14.48 5.72 4.58
C SER A 69 -14.38 4.28 5.11
N ILE A 70 -13.25 3.60 4.92
CA ILE A 70 -13.02 2.27 5.49
C ILE A 70 -12.58 2.43 6.95
N PRO A 71 -13.20 1.71 7.90
CA PRO A 71 -12.81 1.78 9.29
C PRO A 71 -11.32 1.47 9.48
N ARG A 72 -10.62 2.30 10.27
CA ARG A 72 -9.18 2.16 10.53
C ARG A 72 -8.77 0.73 10.92
N GLN A 73 -9.60 0.06 11.72
CA GLN A 73 -9.35 -1.31 12.16
C GLN A 73 -9.42 -2.33 11.01
N SER A 74 -10.29 -2.11 10.03
CA SER A 74 -10.38 -2.92 8.81
C SER A 74 -9.19 -2.64 7.89
N ALA A 75 -8.81 -1.37 7.75
CA ALA A 75 -7.62 -0.96 6.97
C ALA A 75 -6.34 -1.63 7.50
N ILE A 76 -6.11 -1.60 8.82
CA ILE A 76 -4.96 -2.26 9.46
C ILE A 76 -4.90 -3.75 9.11
N LYS A 77 -6.03 -4.46 9.15
CA LYS A 77 -6.08 -5.90 8.81
C LYS A 77 -5.70 -6.16 7.36
N VAL A 78 -6.21 -5.34 6.43
CA VAL A 78 -5.88 -5.46 4.99
C VAL A 78 -4.39 -5.21 4.78
N ILE A 79 -3.84 -4.14 5.34
CA ILE A 79 -2.41 -3.81 5.20
C ILE A 79 -1.53 -4.87 5.85
N ALA A 80 -1.87 -5.37 7.03
CA ALA A 80 -1.14 -6.45 7.69
C ALA A 80 -1.14 -7.74 6.86
N ALA A 81 -2.26 -8.10 6.24
CA ALA A 81 -2.34 -9.27 5.36
C ALA A 81 -1.48 -9.10 4.10
N ILE A 82 -1.49 -7.91 3.49
CA ILE A 82 -0.65 -7.58 2.33
C ILE A 82 0.84 -7.66 2.69
N HIS A 83 1.24 -7.07 3.83
CA HIS A 83 2.62 -7.12 4.34
C HIS A 83 3.07 -8.55 4.65
N ASN A 84 2.24 -9.35 5.31
CA ASN A 84 2.57 -10.73 5.65
C ASN A 84 2.76 -11.59 4.38
N ASN A 85 1.91 -11.40 3.37
CA ASN A 85 2.05 -12.08 2.08
C ASN A 85 3.32 -11.67 1.33
N PHE A 86 3.76 -10.41 1.47
CA PHE A 86 4.99 -9.93 0.90
C PHE A 86 6.22 -10.54 1.58
N ILE A 87 6.26 -10.55 2.91
CA ILE A 87 7.37 -11.14 3.69
C ILE A 87 7.52 -12.63 3.40
N GLN A 88 6.41 -13.37 3.25
CA GLN A 88 6.45 -14.80 2.94
C GLN A 88 6.89 -15.10 1.48
N LYS A 89 6.83 -14.11 0.59
CA LYS A 89 7.20 -14.26 -0.84
C LYS A 89 8.57 -13.63 -1.18
N ALA A 90 9.22 -12.98 -0.23
CA ALA A 90 10.53 -12.33 -0.39
C ALA A 90 11.66 -13.22 0.14
#